data_AF-A0A6I4T0S2-F1
#
_entry.id   AF-A0A6I4T0S2-F1
#
_cell.length_a   1.000
_cell.length_b   1.000
_cell.length_c   1.000
_cell.angle_alpha   90.00
_cell.angle_beta   90.00
_cell.angle_gamma   90.00
#
_symmetry.space_group_name_H-M   'P 1'
#
loop_
_entity.id
_entity.type
_entity.pdbx_description
1 polymer ?
#
loop_
_entity_poly.entity_id
_entity_poly.type
_entity_poly.pdbx_seq_one_letter_code
_entity_poly.pdbx_strand_id
1 'polypeptide(L)'
;MVRWIATLAALLVAPAAWAEDADYYRGGWRAADGPPQVFEFVIVGAQVHGVYCTYCSDGTTLARIEGSFVEDDGIAFTVRHLDLAGNLVSQDRLTGKLEGRKLRVTGTRGADGATIDLVTIKDPRGPAPATIPQIILPPGSPPVKVLERRGGAAPPPPAPYVQAAPWKQQLSPKDLLGVWLGFGYGEPKQYFFIRNDGDELFGMACGPCDNPYTMGVLDNFAFDGDIVRFDIQHQDWGEGSKVPFVRNLAAHIGMNELRMDARRDDAPDRPGIVASLVGPLALEATAGNVNAAD
;
A
#
# COMPACT_ATOMS: atom_id res chain seq x y z
N MET A 1 1.93 61.97 -45.32
CA MET A 1 1.38 61.57 -44.01
C MET A 1 1.05 60.08 -44.07
N VAL A 2 1.87 59.21 -43.48
CA VAL A 2 1.51 57.79 -43.31
C VAL A 2 2.00 57.40 -41.91
N ARG A 3 1.05 57.24 -40.98
CA ARG A 3 1.29 56.77 -39.62
C ARG A 3 1.23 55.25 -39.64
N TRP A 4 2.36 54.59 -39.39
CA TRP A 4 2.41 53.16 -39.09
C TRP A 4 2.01 52.96 -37.63
N ILE A 5 0.88 52.31 -37.41
CA ILE A 5 0.46 51.82 -36.08
C ILE A 5 1.14 50.47 -35.91
N ALA A 6 2.17 50.41 -35.06
CA ALA A 6 2.79 49.17 -34.63
C ALA A 6 1.97 48.60 -33.46
N THR A 7 1.13 47.62 -33.73
CA THR A 7 0.40 46.86 -32.70
C THR A 7 1.35 45.81 -32.12
N LEU A 8 1.86 46.05 -30.91
CA LEU A 8 2.64 45.08 -30.15
C LEU A 8 1.68 44.02 -29.59
N ALA A 9 1.67 42.83 -30.20
CA ALA A 9 0.92 41.69 -29.66
C ALA A 9 1.66 41.13 -28.43
N ALA A 10 1.17 41.47 -27.23
CA ALA A 10 1.60 40.84 -26.00
C ALA A 10 1.07 39.39 -25.97
N LEU A 11 1.91 38.43 -26.37
CA LEU A 11 1.66 37.02 -26.09
C LEU A 11 1.74 36.81 -24.57
N LEU A 12 0.57 36.77 -23.93
CA LEU A 12 0.40 36.21 -22.59
C LEU A 12 0.75 34.73 -22.67
N VAL A 13 1.99 34.39 -22.31
CA VAL A 13 2.37 33.01 -22.01
C VAL A 13 1.68 32.66 -20.70
N ALA A 14 0.48 32.09 -20.78
CA ALA A 14 -0.10 31.43 -19.63
C ALA A 14 0.88 30.32 -19.20
N PRO A 15 1.24 30.21 -17.90
CA PRO A 15 2.00 29.06 -17.45
C PRO A 15 1.18 27.83 -17.81
N ALA A 16 1.78 26.90 -18.56
CA ALA A 16 1.18 25.58 -18.73
C ALA A 16 0.93 25.06 -17.31
N ALA A 17 -0.33 24.81 -16.95
CA ALA A 17 -0.61 23.98 -15.79
C ALA A 17 0.05 22.64 -16.09
N TRP A 18 1.04 22.28 -15.27
CA TRP A 18 1.67 20.98 -15.38
C TRP A 18 0.62 19.99 -14.87
N ALA A 19 -0.03 19.29 -15.81
CA ALA A 19 -0.90 18.17 -15.48
C ALA A 19 -0.14 17.24 -14.53
N GLU A 20 -0.74 16.91 -13.40
CA GLU A 20 -0.07 16.07 -12.42
C GLU A 20 -0.11 14.61 -12.88
N ASP A 21 0.97 13.88 -12.63
CA ASP A 21 1.07 12.46 -12.95
C ASP A 21 0.54 11.62 -11.77
N ALA A 22 -0.35 10.67 -12.06
CA ALA A 22 -0.84 9.69 -11.08
C ALA A 22 0.31 8.98 -10.36
N ASP A 23 1.43 8.75 -11.07
CA ASP A 23 2.62 8.10 -10.52
C ASP A 23 3.19 8.86 -9.30
N TYR A 24 2.98 10.17 -9.22
CA TYR A 24 3.43 10.95 -8.07
C TYR A 24 2.52 10.80 -6.86
N TYR A 25 1.27 10.33 -7.02
CA TYR A 25 0.32 10.12 -5.93
C TYR A 25 0.34 8.69 -5.36
N ARG A 26 0.75 7.73 -6.19
CA ARG A 26 0.80 6.30 -5.86
C ARG A 26 1.62 5.99 -4.61
N GLY A 27 1.29 4.85 -4.00
CA GLY A 27 1.98 4.23 -2.89
C GLY A 27 1.85 5.00 -1.59
N GLY A 28 2.88 4.88 -0.77
CA GLY A 28 2.84 5.23 0.63
C GLY A 28 3.09 6.70 0.93
N TRP A 29 2.24 7.27 1.77
CA TRP A 29 2.33 8.64 2.28
C TRP A 29 2.09 8.63 3.78
N ARG A 30 3.06 9.12 4.55
CA ARG A 30 2.88 9.25 6.00
C ARG A 30 2.67 10.70 6.41
N ALA A 31 1.94 10.91 7.49
CA ALA A 31 1.88 12.21 8.16
C ALA A 31 3.29 12.75 8.40
N ALA A 32 3.49 14.03 8.07
CA ALA A 32 4.75 14.72 8.34
C ALA A 32 4.93 14.95 9.85
N ASP A 33 3.84 15.28 10.53
CA ASP A 33 3.76 15.63 11.94
C ASP A 33 2.49 15.03 12.57
N GLY A 34 2.47 14.90 13.90
CA GLY A 34 1.30 14.40 14.64
C GLY A 34 1.20 12.87 14.67
N PRO A 35 -0.03 12.30 14.81
CA PRO A 35 -0.23 10.85 14.81
C PRO A 35 0.30 10.21 13.51
N PRO A 36 0.86 8.98 13.56
CA PRO A 36 1.58 8.36 12.45
C PRO A 36 0.64 7.77 11.38
N GLN A 37 -0.26 8.60 10.87
CA GLN A 37 -1.20 8.24 9.83
C GLN A 37 -0.46 7.91 8.54
N VAL A 38 -0.85 6.81 7.90
CA VAL A 38 -0.32 6.37 6.61
C VAL A 38 -1.48 6.16 5.65
N PHE A 39 -1.28 6.61 4.42
CA PHE A 39 -2.13 6.33 3.27
C PHE A 39 -1.30 5.54 2.26
N GLU A 40 -1.80 4.41 1.80
CA GLU A 40 -1.18 3.61 0.74
C GLU A 40 -2.14 3.61 -0.45
N PHE A 41 -1.82 4.36 -1.50
CA PHE A 41 -2.70 4.53 -2.67
C PHE A 41 -2.32 3.61 -3.83
N VAL A 42 -3.30 2.88 -4.33
CA VAL A 42 -3.26 2.17 -5.61
C VAL A 42 -4.11 2.95 -6.60
N ILE A 43 -3.53 3.29 -7.76
CA ILE A 43 -4.22 4.09 -8.78
C ILE A 43 -4.32 3.29 -10.09
N VAL A 44 -5.50 3.07 -10.65
CA VAL A 44 -5.62 2.35 -11.94
C VAL A 44 -6.48 3.18 -12.88
N GLY A 45 -5.84 3.78 -13.88
CA GLY A 45 -6.46 4.84 -14.66
C GLY A 45 -6.90 5.97 -13.73
N ALA A 46 -8.19 6.28 -13.72
CA ALA A 46 -8.79 7.29 -12.85
C ALA A 46 -9.28 6.74 -11.49
N GLN A 47 -9.20 5.44 -11.23
CA GLN A 47 -9.67 4.85 -9.98
C GLN A 47 -8.58 4.89 -8.91
N VAL A 48 -8.95 5.25 -7.69
CA VAL A 48 -8.07 5.19 -6.51
C VAL A 48 -8.67 4.20 -5.53
N HIS A 49 -7.86 3.27 -5.04
CA HIS A 49 -8.19 2.41 -3.92
C HIS A 49 -6.95 2.26 -3.02
N GLY A 50 -7.08 1.57 -1.89
CA GLY A 50 -5.94 1.30 -1.04
C GLY A 50 -6.30 1.14 0.43
N VAL A 51 -5.35 1.45 1.30
CA VAL A 51 -5.54 1.37 2.75
C VAL A 51 -5.05 2.62 3.46
N TYR A 52 -5.72 2.90 4.58
CA TYR A 52 -5.32 3.89 5.56
C TYR A 52 -5.07 3.20 6.91
N CYS A 53 -4.13 3.70 7.70
CA CYS A 53 -3.95 3.28 9.09
C CYS A 53 -3.43 4.43 9.93
N THR A 54 -3.89 4.52 11.18
CA THR A 54 -3.28 5.41 12.18
C THR A 54 -2.03 4.77 12.78
N TYR A 55 -2.05 3.45 13.00
CA TYR A 55 -0.91 2.65 13.41
C TYR A 55 -0.95 1.34 12.62
N CYS A 56 -0.09 1.20 11.61
CA CYS A 56 -0.24 0.08 10.66
C CYS A 56 0.23 -1.27 11.21
N SER A 57 0.82 -1.32 12.41
CA SER A 57 1.03 -2.55 13.18
C SER A 57 -0.17 -2.94 14.07
N ASP A 58 -1.18 -2.07 14.15
CA ASP A 58 -2.48 -2.32 14.79
C ASP A 58 -3.55 -2.49 13.70
N GLY A 59 -3.89 -3.75 13.45
CA GLY A 59 -4.87 -4.14 12.44
C GLY A 59 -6.28 -3.59 12.70
N THR A 60 -6.59 -3.16 13.93
CA THR A 60 -7.88 -2.54 14.25
C THR A 60 -8.02 -1.14 13.65
N THR A 61 -6.90 -0.47 13.34
CA THR A 61 -6.87 0.88 12.74
C THR A 61 -6.86 0.88 11.20
N LEU A 62 -6.75 -0.29 10.57
CA LEU A 62 -6.70 -0.42 9.12
C LEU A 62 -8.06 -0.13 8.48
N ALA A 63 -8.14 0.83 7.58
CA ALA A 63 -9.36 1.25 6.90
C ALA A 63 -9.18 1.17 5.38
N ARG A 64 -10.28 1.00 4.65
CA ARG A 64 -10.26 0.96 3.18
C ARG A 64 -10.29 2.36 2.59
N ILE A 65 -9.53 2.57 1.53
CA ILE A 65 -9.57 3.77 0.70
C ILE A 65 -10.30 3.46 -0.61
N GLU A 66 -11.17 4.37 -1.02
CA GLU A 66 -11.84 4.37 -2.34
C GLU A 66 -11.97 5.79 -2.86
N GLY A 67 -11.74 6.00 -4.16
CA GLY A 67 -11.76 7.33 -4.74
C GLY A 67 -11.45 7.39 -6.22
N SER A 68 -11.09 8.58 -6.68
CA SER A 68 -10.71 8.86 -8.06
C SER A 68 -9.55 9.83 -8.16
N PHE A 69 -8.81 9.74 -9.26
CA PHE A 69 -7.73 10.65 -9.64
C PHE A 69 -8.13 11.46 -10.87
N VAL A 70 -7.81 12.76 -10.85
CA VAL A 70 -7.97 13.70 -11.96
C VAL A 70 -6.71 14.53 -12.04
N GLU A 71 -6.07 14.61 -13.22
CA GLU A 71 -4.75 15.24 -13.40
C GLU A 71 -4.67 16.70 -12.92
N ASP A 72 -5.77 17.46 -13.01
CA ASP A 72 -5.81 18.87 -12.62
C ASP A 72 -6.17 19.08 -11.12
N ASP A 73 -6.85 18.10 -10.51
CA ASP A 73 -7.45 18.22 -9.18
C ASP A 73 -6.78 17.34 -8.11
N GLY A 74 -5.96 16.37 -8.52
CA GLY A 74 -5.32 15.39 -7.65
C GLY A 74 -6.24 14.20 -7.34
N ILE A 75 -6.22 13.72 -6.11
CA ILE A 75 -7.06 12.60 -5.66
C ILE A 75 -8.23 13.10 -4.82
N ALA A 76 -9.43 12.57 -5.08
CA ALA A 76 -10.59 12.70 -4.20
C ALA A 76 -10.97 11.31 -3.71
N PHE A 77 -11.05 11.10 -2.41
CA PHE A 77 -11.20 9.77 -1.84
C PHE A 77 -11.93 9.77 -0.50
N THR A 78 -12.31 8.58 -0.08
CA THR A 78 -12.93 8.32 1.21
C THR A 78 -12.13 7.30 1.97
N VAL A 79 -12.12 7.44 3.30
CA VAL A 79 -11.56 6.44 4.22
C VAL A 79 -12.73 5.82 4.96
N ARG A 80 -12.96 4.52 4.74
CA ARG A 80 -14.06 3.76 5.31
C ARG A 80 -13.58 3.08 6.59
N HIS A 81 -13.96 3.65 7.73
CA HIS A 81 -13.61 3.12 9.05
C HIS A 81 -14.62 2.05 9.45
N LEU A 82 -14.14 0.81 9.61
CA LEU A 82 -14.97 -0.37 9.82
C LEU A 82 -14.79 -0.91 11.24
N ASP A 83 -15.85 -1.51 11.79
CA ASP A 83 -15.72 -2.35 12.99
C ASP A 83 -15.03 -3.70 12.66
N LEU A 84 -14.78 -4.52 13.68
CA LEU A 84 -14.13 -5.83 13.49
C LEU A 84 -15.00 -6.86 12.74
N ALA A 85 -16.30 -6.59 12.61
CA ALA A 85 -17.20 -7.40 11.80
C ALA A 85 -17.29 -6.92 10.34
N GLY A 86 -16.60 -5.82 9.99
CA GLY A 86 -16.58 -5.23 8.66
C GLY A 86 -17.75 -4.30 8.37
N ASN A 87 -18.48 -3.83 9.38
CA ASN A 87 -19.54 -2.84 9.20
C ASN A 87 -18.97 -1.42 9.21
N LEU A 88 -19.49 -0.56 8.34
CA LEU A 88 -19.11 0.85 8.29
C LEU A 88 -19.55 1.58 9.57
N VAL A 89 -18.56 2.14 10.30
CA VAL A 89 -18.77 2.93 11.51
C VAL A 89 -18.75 4.43 11.18
N SER A 90 -17.78 4.85 10.36
CA SER A 90 -17.68 6.23 9.89
C SER A 90 -16.94 6.30 8.56
N GLN A 91 -17.07 7.42 7.85
CA GLN A 91 -16.42 7.62 6.57
C GLN A 91 -15.89 9.04 6.44
N ASP A 92 -14.58 9.18 6.28
CA ASP A 92 -13.96 10.46 5.98
C ASP A 92 -14.13 10.78 4.49
N ARG A 93 -14.25 12.07 4.16
CA ARG A 93 -14.27 12.55 2.78
C ARG A 93 -13.11 13.51 2.60
N LEU A 94 -12.16 13.13 1.76
CA LEU A 94 -10.86 13.76 1.67
C LEU A 94 -10.48 14.05 0.22
N THR A 95 -9.62 15.04 0.07
CA THR A 95 -8.89 15.32 -1.16
C THR A 95 -7.40 15.34 -0.84
N GLY A 96 -6.57 14.91 -1.78
CA GLY A 96 -5.13 14.97 -1.70
C GLY A 96 -4.61 15.75 -2.90
N LYS A 97 -3.82 16.80 -2.65
CA LYS A 97 -3.15 17.57 -3.69
C LYS A 97 -1.67 17.72 -3.42
N LEU A 98 -0.86 17.62 -4.47
CA LEU A 98 0.58 17.86 -4.37
C LEU A 98 0.84 19.36 -4.20
N GLU A 99 1.50 19.70 -3.09
CA GLU A 99 2.05 21.03 -2.83
C GLU A 99 3.58 20.90 -2.87
N GLY A 100 4.12 20.94 -4.08
CA GLY A 100 5.52 20.63 -4.36
C GLY A 100 5.82 19.14 -4.16
N ARG A 101 6.54 18.80 -3.10
CA ARG A 101 6.97 17.41 -2.78
C ARG A 101 6.15 16.75 -1.67
N LYS A 102 5.10 17.41 -1.21
CA LYS A 102 4.25 16.96 -0.11
C LYS A 102 2.84 16.76 -0.65
N LEU A 103 2.14 15.79 -0.11
CA LEU A 103 0.72 15.60 -0.39
C LEU A 103 -0.05 16.22 0.76
N ARG A 104 -0.79 17.29 0.49
CA ARG A 104 -1.70 17.88 1.47
C ARG A 104 -3.06 17.21 1.35
N VAL A 105 -3.48 16.58 2.43
CA VAL A 105 -4.75 15.87 2.57
C VAL A 105 -5.71 16.76 3.35
N THR A 106 -6.82 17.15 2.73
CA THR A 106 -7.83 18.01 3.36
C THR A 106 -9.21 17.40 3.27
N GLY A 107 -10.12 17.76 4.17
CA GLY A 107 -11.52 17.40 4.06
C GLY A 107 -12.22 17.32 5.41
N THR A 108 -13.09 16.33 5.58
CA THR A 108 -13.94 16.22 6.76
C THR A 108 -13.92 14.80 7.32
N ARG A 109 -13.73 14.69 8.64
CA ARG A 109 -13.81 13.44 9.37
C ARG A 109 -15.27 12.99 9.52
N GLY A 110 -15.55 11.74 9.20
CA GLY A 110 -16.90 11.18 9.28
C GLY A 110 -17.44 11.04 10.70
N ALA A 111 -16.56 10.80 11.67
CA ALA A 111 -16.94 10.50 13.05
C ALA A 111 -17.55 11.70 13.81
N ASP A 112 -17.02 12.90 13.57
CA ASP A 112 -17.34 14.11 14.35
C ASP A 112 -17.56 15.37 13.47
N GLY A 113 -17.37 15.27 12.15
CA GLY A 113 -17.46 16.41 11.25
C GLY A 113 -16.28 17.39 11.33
N ALA A 114 -15.22 17.05 12.05
CA ALA A 114 -14.04 17.91 12.17
C ALA A 114 -13.33 18.07 10.82
N THR A 115 -12.83 19.28 10.56
CA THR A 115 -11.96 19.52 9.40
C THR A 115 -10.64 18.78 9.57
N ILE A 116 -10.22 18.11 8.50
CA ILE A 116 -8.89 17.51 8.37
C ILE A 116 -8.05 18.42 7.47
N ASP A 117 -6.85 18.73 7.92
CA ASP A 117 -5.80 19.41 7.15
C ASP A 117 -4.46 18.82 7.57
N LEU A 118 -3.98 17.87 6.76
CA LEU A 118 -2.81 17.06 7.05
C LEU A 118 -1.79 17.22 5.95
N VAL A 119 -0.55 17.50 6.33
CA VAL A 119 0.58 17.44 5.40
C VAL A 119 1.21 16.06 5.51
N THR A 120 1.33 15.37 4.38
CA THR A 120 1.95 14.05 4.29
C THR A 120 3.19 14.10 3.40
N ILE A 121 4.12 13.18 3.64
CA ILE A 121 5.39 13.05 2.94
C ILE A 121 5.66 11.60 2.58
N LYS A 122 6.43 11.42 1.51
CA LYS A 122 7.17 10.20 1.25
C LYS A 122 8.18 9.97 2.38
N ASP A 123 8.35 8.73 2.83
CA ASP A 123 9.19 8.44 4.00
C ASP A 123 10.67 8.77 3.73
N PRO A 124 11.34 9.59 4.55
CA PRO A 124 12.73 9.97 4.31
C PRO A 124 13.72 8.82 4.50
N ARG A 125 13.34 7.75 5.23
CA ARG A 125 14.19 6.56 5.42
C ARG A 125 14.40 5.80 4.13
N GLY A 126 13.50 5.98 3.16
CA GLY A 126 13.52 5.28 1.90
C GLY A 126 13.14 3.80 2.06
N PRO A 127 13.22 3.05 0.96
CA PRO A 127 12.82 1.65 0.97
C PRO A 127 13.81 0.71 1.63
N ALA A 128 13.35 -0.51 1.91
CA ALA A 128 14.20 -1.60 2.34
C ALA A 128 15.27 -1.95 1.28
N PRO A 129 16.43 -2.50 1.70
CA PRO A 129 17.48 -2.87 0.75
C PRO A 129 17.03 -3.91 -0.28
N ALA A 130 17.30 -3.67 -1.56
CA ALA A 130 17.00 -4.59 -2.65
C ALA A 130 18.14 -4.65 -3.68
N THR A 131 18.11 -5.66 -4.55
CA THR A 131 19.15 -5.86 -5.59
C THR A 131 19.00 -4.90 -6.76
N ILE A 132 17.75 -4.56 -7.14
CA ILE A 132 17.45 -3.54 -8.16
C ILE A 132 16.30 -2.68 -7.63
N PRO A 133 16.58 -1.77 -6.70
CA PRO A 133 15.55 -0.93 -6.09
C PRO A 133 15.05 0.13 -7.09
N GLN A 134 13.74 0.19 -7.28
CA GLN A 134 13.06 1.24 -8.04
C GLN A 134 12.21 2.06 -7.11
N ILE A 135 12.14 3.37 -7.36
CA ILE A 135 11.29 4.27 -6.59
C ILE A 135 10.69 5.35 -7.48
N ILE A 136 9.42 5.68 -7.23
CA ILE A 136 8.75 6.81 -7.84
C ILE A 136 8.57 7.90 -6.77
N LEU A 137 9.04 9.10 -7.08
CA LEU A 137 8.92 10.25 -6.20
C LEU A 137 8.33 11.44 -6.98
N PRO A 138 7.55 12.33 -6.33
CA PRO A 138 7.16 13.59 -6.93
C PRO A 138 8.37 14.41 -7.41
N PRO A 139 8.22 15.22 -8.47
CA PRO A 139 9.30 16.05 -9.00
C PRO A 139 9.95 16.93 -7.92
N GLY A 140 11.29 16.97 -7.92
CA GLY A 140 12.06 17.77 -6.95
C GLY A 140 12.13 17.17 -5.53
N SER A 141 11.62 15.95 -5.32
CA SER A 141 11.85 15.23 -4.07
C SER A 141 13.35 14.95 -3.86
N PRO A 142 13.87 15.04 -2.62
CA PRO A 142 15.25 14.64 -2.36
C PRO A 142 15.39 13.13 -2.63
N PRO A 143 16.58 12.68 -3.08
CA PRO A 143 16.83 11.26 -3.21
C PRO A 143 16.69 10.62 -1.82
N VAL A 144 15.87 9.56 -1.73
CA VAL A 144 15.84 8.74 -0.51
C VAL A 144 17.02 7.78 -0.52
N LYS A 145 17.49 7.42 0.68
CA LYS A 145 18.59 6.46 0.79
C LYS A 145 18.09 5.10 0.33
N VAL A 146 18.65 4.63 -0.77
CA VAL A 146 18.40 3.28 -1.26
C VAL A 146 19.61 2.43 -0.86
N LEU A 147 19.38 1.50 0.04
CA LEU A 147 20.43 0.62 0.54
C LEU A 147 20.60 -0.56 -0.44
N GLU A 148 21.82 -0.80 -0.93
CA GLU A 148 22.09 -2.04 -1.67
C GLU A 148 22.17 -3.22 -0.69
N ARG A 149 21.47 -4.30 -1.01
CA ARG A 149 21.64 -5.55 -0.28
C ARG A 149 23.01 -6.15 -0.66
N ARG A 150 24.00 -6.01 0.24
CA ARG A 150 25.30 -6.69 0.07
C ARG A 150 25.07 -8.21 -0.02
N GLY A 151 25.52 -8.81 -1.11
CA GLY A 151 25.41 -10.24 -1.34
C GLY A 151 26.07 -11.04 -0.22
N GLY A 152 25.30 -11.89 0.44
CA GLY A 152 25.82 -12.98 1.26
C GLY A 152 25.87 -14.26 0.41
N ALA A 153 26.68 -15.23 0.83
CA ALA A 153 26.60 -16.57 0.26
C ALA A 153 25.14 -17.05 0.36
N ALA A 154 24.62 -17.63 -0.72
CA ALA A 154 23.29 -18.23 -0.70
C ALA A 154 23.26 -19.26 0.45
N PRO A 155 22.29 -19.18 1.37
CA PRO A 155 22.14 -20.22 2.37
C PRO A 155 21.93 -21.56 1.65
N PRO A 156 22.33 -22.69 2.27
CA PRO A 156 22.05 -24.00 1.71
C PRO A 156 20.54 -24.14 1.45
N PRO A 157 20.15 -24.94 0.44
CA PRO A 157 18.74 -25.12 0.13
C PRO A 157 17.99 -25.60 1.38
N PRO A 158 16.81 -25.03 1.68
CA PRO A 158 16.03 -25.45 2.83
C PRO A 158 15.62 -26.92 2.68
N ALA A 159 15.33 -27.58 3.80
CA ALA A 159 14.70 -28.89 3.76
C ALA A 159 13.41 -28.86 2.92
N PRO A 160 13.05 -29.97 2.26
CA PRO A 160 11.77 -30.06 1.56
C PRO A 160 10.62 -29.67 2.49
N TYR A 161 9.64 -28.96 1.93
CA TYR A 161 8.46 -28.58 2.67
C TYR A 161 7.71 -29.84 3.16
N VAL A 162 7.36 -29.84 4.44
CA VAL A 162 6.50 -30.86 5.04
C VAL A 162 5.21 -30.17 5.45
N GLN A 163 4.11 -30.61 4.84
CA GLN A 163 2.79 -30.06 5.10
C GLN A 163 2.36 -30.33 6.54
N ALA A 164 1.93 -29.28 7.26
CA ALA A 164 1.55 -29.40 8.66
C ALA A 164 0.27 -30.22 8.86
N ALA A 165 -0.69 -30.11 7.93
CA ALA A 165 -1.94 -30.86 7.88
C ALA A 165 -2.56 -30.79 6.48
N PRO A 166 -3.48 -31.71 6.11
CA PRO A 166 -4.20 -31.63 4.84
C PRO A 166 -4.81 -30.25 4.59
N TRP A 167 -4.84 -29.82 3.33
CA TRP A 167 -5.46 -28.57 2.94
C TRP A 167 -6.97 -28.62 3.18
N LYS A 168 -7.52 -27.50 3.65
CA LYS A 168 -8.97 -27.31 3.68
C LYS A 168 -9.50 -27.42 2.25
N GLN A 169 -10.47 -28.30 2.05
CA GLN A 169 -11.02 -28.59 0.71
C GLN A 169 -11.89 -27.46 0.15
N GLN A 170 -12.39 -26.59 1.02
CA GLN A 170 -13.16 -25.42 0.67
C GLN A 170 -12.72 -24.26 1.56
N LEU A 171 -12.25 -23.19 0.93
CA LEU A 171 -11.93 -21.93 1.60
C LEU A 171 -13.09 -20.95 1.49
N SER A 172 -13.15 -20.05 2.47
CA SER A 172 -14.08 -18.95 2.57
C SER A 172 -13.37 -17.70 3.09
N PRO A 173 -13.98 -16.50 2.97
CA PRO A 173 -13.40 -15.27 3.52
C PRO A 173 -13.01 -15.38 5.00
N LYS A 174 -13.83 -16.07 5.81
CA LYS A 174 -13.59 -16.26 7.25
C LYS A 174 -12.31 -17.03 7.56
N ASP A 175 -11.81 -17.82 6.62
CA ASP A 175 -10.57 -18.57 6.80
C ASP A 175 -9.33 -17.68 6.71
N LEU A 176 -9.44 -16.44 6.20
CA LEU A 176 -8.34 -15.48 6.02
C LEU A 176 -8.37 -14.30 6.97
N LEU A 177 -9.54 -13.93 7.50
CA LEU A 177 -9.70 -12.74 8.35
C LEU A 177 -8.78 -12.79 9.56
N GLY A 178 -8.00 -11.72 9.75
CA GLY A 178 -7.04 -11.62 10.84
C GLY A 178 -5.64 -11.22 10.39
N VAL A 179 -4.66 -11.54 11.24
CA VAL A 179 -3.24 -11.25 11.03
C VAL A 179 -2.49 -12.54 10.76
N TRP A 180 -1.76 -12.59 9.65
CA TRP A 180 -0.87 -13.70 9.30
C TRP A 180 0.58 -13.29 9.41
N LEU A 181 1.36 -14.12 10.11
CA LEU A 181 2.76 -13.84 10.42
C LEU A 181 3.67 -14.64 9.49
N GLY A 182 4.51 -13.95 8.72
CA GLY A 182 5.55 -14.59 7.93
C GLY A 182 6.68 -15.21 8.76
N PHE A 183 7.41 -16.14 8.15
CA PHE A 183 8.58 -16.77 8.79
C PHE A 183 9.79 -15.82 8.79
N GLY A 184 10.55 -15.89 9.88
CA GLY A 184 11.69 -15.02 10.17
C GLY A 184 11.72 -14.61 11.65
N TYR A 185 12.89 -14.22 12.13
CA TYR A 185 13.08 -13.64 13.47
C TYR A 185 13.48 -12.16 13.33
N GLY A 186 12.87 -11.28 14.13
CA GLY A 186 13.12 -9.84 14.09
C GLY A 186 12.58 -9.13 12.84
N GLU A 187 12.92 -7.86 12.68
CA GLU A 187 12.76 -7.17 11.40
C GLU A 187 13.69 -7.82 10.37
N PRO A 188 13.21 -8.17 9.16
CA PRO A 188 12.00 -7.70 8.48
C PRO A 188 10.89 -8.77 8.38
N LYS A 189 10.38 -9.30 9.50
CA LYS A 189 9.19 -10.18 9.49
C LYS A 189 8.05 -9.50 8.72
N GLN A 190 7.37 -10.27 7.86
CA GLN A 190 6.19 -9.79 7.15
C GLN A 190 4.91 -10.10 7.93
N TYR A 191 3.99 -9.14 7.92
CA TYR A 191 2.67 -9.22 8.52
C TYR A 191 1.64 -9.00 7.42
N PHE A 192 0.60 -9.83 7.37
CA PHE A 192 -0.51 -9.65 6.46
C PHE A 192 -1.76 -9.42 7.30
N PHE A 193 -2.30 -8.21 7.22
CA PHE A 193 -3.54 -7.82 7.87
C PHE A 193 -4.66 -7.94 6.83
N ILE A 194 -5.65 -8.80 7.08
CA ILE A 194 -6.77 -9.03 6.19
C ILE A 194 -8.07 -8.73 6.94
N ARG A 195 -8.87 -7.82 6.39
CA ARG A 195 -10.16 -7.38 6.90
C ARG A 195 -11.25 -7.59 5.84
N ASN A 196 -12.50 -7.54 6.27
CA ASN A 196 -13.64 -7.43 5.38
C ASN A 196 -14.21 -6.00 5.38
N ASP A 197 -14.79 -5.61 4.24
CA ASP A 197 -15.68 -4.48 4.06
C ASP A 197 -16.97 -5.01 3.43
N GLY A 198 -17.98 -5.28 4.26
CA GLY A 198 -19.12 -6.09 3.85
C GLY A 198 -18.69 -7.49 3.41
N ASP A 199 -18.94 -7.82 2.14
CA ASP A 199 -18.64 -9.11 1.52
C ASP A 199 -17.27 -9.17 0.83
N GLU A 200 -16.57 -8.04 0.73
CA GLU A 200 -15.26 -7.95 0.08
C GLU A 200 -14.13 -8.04 1.11
N LEU A 201 -13.02 -8.68 0.73
CA LEU A 201 -11.80 -8.66 1.51
C LEU A 201 -10.86 -7.58 1.00
N PHE A 202 -10.17 -6.92 1.93
CA PHE A 202 -9.06 -6.02 1.64
C PHE A 202 -7.99 -6.19 2.71
N GLY A 203 -6.80 -5.66 2.48
CA GLY A 203 -5.77 -5.75 3.50
C GLY A 203 -4.48 -5.03 3.16
N MET A 204 -3.47 -5.33 3.96
CA MET A 204 -2.13 -4.80 3.81
C MET A 204 -1.12 -5.86 4.21
N ALA A 205 -0.12 -6.09 3.36
CA ALA A 205 1.13 -6.72 3.77
C ALA A 205 2.13 -5.63 4.17
N CYS A 206 2.86 -5.81 5.27
CA CYS A 206 3.97 -4.94 5.64
C CYS A 206 5.16 -5.74 6.17
N GLY A 207 6.37 -5.25 5.92
CA GLY A 207 7.56 -5.65 6.67
C GLY A 207 7.62 -4.87 7.99
N PRO A 208 8.49 -3.85 8.10
CA PRO A 208 8.31 -2.76 9.06
C PRO A 208 6.99 -2.01 8.81
N CYS A 209 6.01 -2.19 9.69
CA CYS A 209 4.68 -1.59 9.51
C CYS A 209 4.64 -0.10 9.90
N ASP A 210 5.77 0.60 9.89
CA ASP A 210 5.92 2.04 10.07
C ASP A 210 6.53 2.73 8.85
N ASN A 211 7.05 1.97 7.87
CA ASN A 211 7.65 2.49 6.65
C ASN A 211 6.77 2.11 5.44
N PRO A 212 6.04 3.08 4.86
CA PRO A 212 5.13 2.82 3.75
C PRO A 212 5.77 2.13 2.53
N TYR A 213 7.07 2.34 2.27
CA TYR A 213 7.76 1.62 1.19
C TYR A 213 7.88 0.12 1.39
N THR A 214 7.57 -0.39 2.58
CA THR A 214 7.59 -1.82 2.86
C THR A 214 6.17 -2.40 2.96
N MET A 215 5.18 -1.60 2.59
CA MET A 215 3.77 -1.96 2.56
C MET A 215 3.34 -2.37 1.13
N GLY A 216 2.27 -3.14 1.05
CA GLY A 216 1.57 -3.44 -0.19
C GLY A 216 0.11 -3.72 0.09
N VAL A 217 -0.78 -3.15 -0.71
CA VAL A 217 -2.23 -3.35 -0.56
C VAL A 217 -2.59 -4.76 -1.00
N LEU A 218 -3.42 -5.45 -0.20
CA LEU A 218 -4.00 -6.74 -0.55
C LEU A 218 -5.38 -6.52 -1.15
N ASP A 219 -5.58 -6.99 -2.38
CA ASP A 219 -6.83 -6.76 -3.13
C ASP A 219 -7.20 -7.95 -4.02
N ASN A 220 -8.36 -7.90 -4.69
CA ASN A 220 -8.81 -8.88 -5.69
C ASN A 220 -8.87 -10.32 -5.17
N PHE A 221 -9.40 -10.50 -3.95
CA PHE A 221 -9.55 -11.81 -3.34
C PHE A 221 -10.56 -12.68 -4.11
N ALA A 222 -10.13 -13.90 -4.46
CA ALA A 222 -10.94 -14.90 -5.14
C ALA A 222 -10.73 -16.29 -4.54
N PHE A 223 -11.81 -17.06 -4.44
CA PHE A 223 -11.83 -18.39 -3.83
C PHE A 223 -12.22 -19.44 -4.87
N ASP A 224 -11.44 -20.50 -4.96
CA ASP A 224 -11.63 -21.60 -5.90
C ASP A 224 -11.28 -22.92 -5.19
N GLY A 225 -12.31 -23.55 -4.61
CA GLY A 225 -12.14 -24.75 -3.79
C GLY A 225 -11.19 -24.53 -2.62
N ASP A 226 -10.04 -25.21 -2.66
CA ASP A 226 -8.99 -25.18 -1.64
C ASP A 226 -7.93 -24.08 -1.86
N ILE A 227 -8.10 -23.23 -2.87
CA ILE A 227 -7.17 -22.16 -3.23
C ILE A 227 -7.83 -20.79 -3.02
N VAL A 228 -7.11 -19.89 -2.35
CA VAL A 228 -7.37 -18.45 -2.40
C VAL A 228 -6.34 -17.78 -3.30
N ARG A 229 -6.80 -16.81 -4.09
CA ARG A 229 -5.95 -15.91 -4.87
C ARG A 229 -6.23 -14.47 -4.46
N PHE A 230 -5.19 -13.65 -4.45
CA PHE A 230 -5.29 -12.21 -4.25
C PHE A 230 -4.03 -11.52 -4.76
N ASP A 231 -4.09 -10.22 -4.91
CA ASP A 231 -3.00 -9.39 -5.39
C ASP A 231 -2.29 -8.71 -4.22
N ILE A 232 -0.97 -8.55 -4.34
CA ILE A 232 -0.18 -7.63 -3.52
C ILE A 232 0.28 -6.48 -4.42
N GLN A 233 -0.30 -5.31 -4.21
CA GLN A 233 -0.07 -4.11 -5.00
C GLN A 233 1.17 -3.36 -4.48
N HIS A 234 2.20 -3.21 -5.32
CA HIS A 234 3.38 -2.40 -5.02
C HIS A 234 3.42 -1.18 -5.94
N GLN A 235 3.31 0.02 -5.36
CA GLN A 235 2.89 1.20 -6.11
C GLN A 235 3.99 2.25 -6.32
N ASP A 236 4.83 2.50 -5.32
CA ASP A 236 5.89 3.52 -5.38
C ASP A 236 7.29 2.97 -5.12
N TRP A 237 7.40 1.70 -4.75
CA TRP A 237 8.66 1.00 -4.57
C TRP A 237 8.59 -0.48 -4.98
N GLY A 238 9.74 -1.02 -5.41
CA GLY A 238 10.04 -2.43 -5.24
C GLY A 238 11.36 -2.87 -5.88
N GLU A 239 11.53 -4.18 -5.90
CA GLU A 239 12.69 -4.83 -6.50
C GLU A 239 12.42 -5.18 -7.97
N GLY A 240 13.26 -4.77 -8.91
CA GLY A 240 13.13 -5.17 -10.32
C GLY A 240 13.34 -4.02 -11.29
N SER A 241 12.82 -4.17 -12.50
CA SER A 241 12.96 -3.18 -13.59
C SER A 241 11.72 -2.31 -13.78
N LYS A 242 10.67 -2.50 -12.98
CA LYS A 242 9.38 -1.84 -13.14
C LYS A 242 8.67 -1.63 -11.80
N VAL A 243 8.11 -0.43 -11.64
CA VAL A 243 7.13 0.02 -10.63
C VAL A 243 6.13 0.91 -11.38
N PRO A 244 4.82 0.88 -11.05
CA PRO A 244 4.17 -0.07 -10.16
C PRO A 244 4.19 -1.51 -10.72
N PHE A 245 4.06 -2.51 -9.84
CA PHE A 245 3.88 -3.91 -10.22
C PHE A 245 2.97 -4.64 -9.23
N VAL A 246 2.46 -5.79 -9.66
CA VAL A 246 1.56 -6.64 -8.87
C VAL A 246 2.24 -7.98 -8.61
N ARG A 247 2.08 -8.51 -7.41
CA ARG A 247 2.31 -9.93 -7.15
C ARG A 247 0.98 -10.66 -7.10
N ASN A 248 0.75 -11.55 -8.04
CA ASN A 248 -0.38 -12.46 -8.04
C ASN A 248 -0.06 -13.61 -7.09
N LEU A 249 -0.81 -13.72 -6.00
CA LEU A 249 -0.62 -14.74 -4.98
C LEU A 249 -1.64 -15.85 -5.15
N ALA A 250 -1.19 -17.09 -5.03
CA ALA A 250 -2.03 -18.26 -4.83
C ALA A 250 -1.65 -18.95 -3.51
N ALA A 251 -2.64 -19.31 -2.70
CA ALA A 251 -2.39 -19.94 -1.41
C ALA A 251 -3.37 -21.04 -1.04
N HIS A 252 -2.88 -21.98 -0.24
CA HIS A 252 -3.66 -23.02 0.44
C HIS A 252 -3.60 -22.80 1.95
N ILE A 253 -4.63 -23.26 2.67
CA ILE A 253 -4.66 -23.20 4.14
C ILE A 253 -4.80 -24.61 4.73
N GLY A 254 -3.93 -24.94 5.69
CA GLY A 254 -3.95 -26.18 6.47
C GLY A 254 -3.64 -25.90 7.94
N MET A 255 -4.52 -26.31 8.86
CA MET A 255 -4.49 -25.83 10.26
C MET A 255 -4.37 -24.29 10.32
N ASN A 256 -3.27 -23.80 10.90
CA ASN A 256 -2.95 -22.39 11.08
C ASN A 256 -1.82 -21.94 10.14
N GLU A 257 -1.61 -22.65 9.03
CA GLU A 257 -0.63 -22.33 8.00
C GLU A 257 -1.33 -21.88 6.72
N LEU A 258 -0.97 -20.69 6.24
CA LEU A 258 -1.25 -20.23 4.88
C LEU A 258 0.03 -20.43 4.06
N ARG A 259 0.01 -21.38 3.13
CA ARG A 259 1.13 -21.64 2.23
C ARG A 259 0.90 -20.87 0.93
N MET A 260 1.76 -19.91 0.62
CA MET A 260 1.63 -19.02 -0.55
C MET A 260 2.73 -19.21 -1.58
N ASP A 261 2.38 -18.95 -2.84
CA ASP A 261 3.28 -18.70 -3.97
C ASP A 261 2.86 -17.38 -4.62
N ALA A 262 3.72 -16.36 -4.51
CA ALA A 262 3.48 -15.02 -5.03
C ALA A 262 4.40 -14.70 -6.22
N ARG A 263 3.80 -14.48 -7.39
CA ARG A 263 4.51 -14.34 -8.68
C ARG A 263 4.23 -13.01 -9.35
N ARG A 264 5.12 -12.64 -10.27
CA ARG A 264 5.02 -11.39 -11.05
C ARG A 264 4.86 -11.72 -12.52
N ASP A 265 3.85 -11.16 -13.16
CA ASP A 265 3.62 -11.37 -14.59
C ASP A 265 4.66 -10.66 -15.46
N ASP A 266 5.22 -9.54 -14.97
CA ASP A 266 6.27 -8.79 -15.66
C ASP A 266 7.68 -9.39 -15.50
N ALA A 267 7.81 -10.47 -14.74
CA ALA A 267 9.06 -11.19 -14.54
C ALA A 267 8.81 -12.71 -14.42
N PRO A 268 8.25 -13.36 -15.47
CA PRO A 268 7.83 -14.77 -15.41
C PRO A 268 8.99 -15.74 -15.23
N ASP A 269 10.21 -15.33 -15.61
CA ASP A 269 11.43 -16.13 -15.46
C ASP A 269 12.02 -16.08 -14.04
N ARG A 270 11.52 -15.19 -13.17
CA ARG A 270 11.95 -15.13 -11.77
C ARG A 270 11.17 -16.13 -10.94
N PRO A 271 11.82 -16.85 -10.00
CA PRO A 271 11.11 -17.71 -9.08
C PRO A 271 10.12 -16.89 -8.25
N GLY A 272 8.94 -17.47 -8.00
CA GLY A 272 7.96 -16.91 -7.09
C GLY A 272 8.50 -16.81 -5.66
N ILE A 273 7.90 -15.94 -4.86
CA ILE A 273 8.10 -15.99 -3.41
C ILE A 273 7.19 -17.09 -2.88
N VAL A 274 7.82 -18.22 -2.54
CA VAL A 274 7.15 -19.31 -1.85
C VAL A 274 7.43 -19.19 -0.36
N ALA A 275 6.38 -19.02 0.43
CA ALA A 275 6.49 -18.86 1.86
C ALA A 275 5.29 -19.48 2.56
N SER A 276 5.44 -19.69 3.85
CA SER A 276 4.32 -20.01 4.73
C SER A 276 4.02 -18.78 5.59
N LEU A 277 2.80 -18.62 6.05
CA LEU A 277 2.43 -17.65 7.08
C LEU A 277 1.68 -18.40 8.17
N VAL A 278 1.81 -17.97 9.42
CA VAL A 278 1.11 -18.57 10.56
C VAL A 278 -0.01 -17.66 11.04
N GLY A 279 -1.22 -18.19 11.17
CA GLY A 279 -2.42 -17.41 11.51
C GLY A 279 -3.73 -18.16 11.25
N PRO A 280 -4.87 -17.43 11.13
CA PRO A 280 -4.96 -16.00 11.42
C PRO A 280 -4.98 -15.76 12.94
N LEU A 281 -4.24 -14.75 13.39
CA LEU A 281 -4.44 -14.17 14.71
C LEU A 281 -5.58 -13.17 14.65
N ALA A 282 -6.35 -13.06 15.73
CA ALA A 282 -7.36 -12.03 15.90
C ALA A 282 -6.78 -10.61 15.69
N LEU A 283 -7.50 -9.71 15.01
CA LEU A 283 -7.05 -8.34 14.76
C LEU A 283 -6.85 -7.58 16.07
N GLU A 284 -7.74 -7.78 17.03
CA GLU A 284 -7.67 -7.17 18.36
C GLU A 284 -6.44 -7.61 19.16
N ALA A 285 -5.79 -8.72 18.80
CA ALA A 285 -4.51 -9.11 19.41
C ALA A 285 -3.36 -8.16 19.03
N THR A 286 -3.58 -7.29 18.05
CA THR A 286 -2.64 -6.22 17.65
C THR A 286 -3.06 -4.83 18.13
N ALA A 287 -4.17 -4.73 18.88
CA ALA A 287 -4.68 -3.46 19.37
C ALA A 287 -3.64 -2.76 20.26
N GLY A 288 -3.38 -1.49 19.97
CA GLY A 288 -2.40 -0.68 20.70
C GLY A 288 -0.94 -0.95 20.34
N ASN A 289 -0.66 -1.82 19.36
CA ASN A 289 0.67 -1.90 18.78
C ASN A 289 0.99 -0.55 18.12
N VAL A 290 1.95 0.15 18.72
CA VAL A 290 2.54 1.35 18.14
C VAL A 290 3.97 1.01 17.78
N ASN A 291 4.36 1.30 16.54
CA ASN A 291 5.77 1.26 16.20
C ASN A 291 6.42 2.45 16.92
N ALA A 292 7.56 2.21 17.60
CA ALA A 292 8.28 3.30 18.23
C ALA A 292 8.64 4.32 17.14
N ALA A 293 8.08 5.52 17.23
CA ALA A 293 8.51 6.63 16.40
C ALA A 293 9.93 6.98 16.85
N ASP A 294 10.89 6.86 15.95
CA ASP A 294 12.25 7.38 16.13
C ASP A 294 12.25 8.91 16.32
#